data_AF-A0AAX0WW27-F1
#
_entry.id   AF-A0AAX0WW27-F1
#
_cell.length_a   1.000
_cell.length_b   1.000
_cell.length_c   1.000
_cell.angle_alpha   90.00
_cell.angle_beta   90.00
_cell.angle_gamma   90.00
#
_symmetry.space_group_name_H-M   'P 1'
#
loop_
_entity.id
_entity.type
_entity.pdbx_description
1 polymer ?
#
loop_
_entity_poly.entity_id
_entity_poly.type
_entity_poly.pdbx_seq_one_letter_code
_entity_poly.pdbx_strand_id
1 'polypeptide(L)'
;MPIKATFQGGIDLNFSPQRQFEPIDGVDPEKQAPIIARNAVRLLMMGWTEQWTEFLTTTVAHAIFVQRDHELLRELRFAFQQGFLELFEQLKGKKLTDAQQEQVNLYLSNCLTLLPYSDLTPYESIKIPQCIDGHWELVEYQVKPIELTERSGWKSYFIHDKDRVFVYGLEPIFNKKAESHLIFMGTTYPAGQGFLPQINTDSKGFTTVGESLYQMGRKRIHEWLSAQKNKIHVCGVSLGGSLSLLLAIDKGRYTLSRVDALNPAGLHDAWFKRRYDYWDKLTEKPEVVVQKQGNDPVSAFGIWKDDWYIIQVTPPKDKQGPNSFCDHFLNYAGFADTIFTYIEAELDNAKRKARNFWLYTLGRSLVYSLFLLPYTYAVRPSMYFLIKNWMIAIPVLEIFVGTCLAFVGILPALAFLSIAGGLFASALIFFYGFSDKKSSKASSVQEELIEKEKLAQMHNPLLSRNPTMDIYHDDNAVHIDLTYQQIHTYYHVMRCLVKEKQFLPDAEKKCKHVNEISKKMLLEESSDSQKADVAVPFRVTRAKAAHIRHTLTLVERLGIENANLKPNLEKCYAEYYIGKHM
;
A
#
# COMPACT_ATOMS: atom_id res chain seq x y z
N MET A 1 -23.65 15.64 16.90
CA MET A 1 -24.56 14.56 16.43
C MET A 1 -24.99 13.76 17.66
N PRO A 2 -26.21 13.21 17.72
CA PRO A 2 -26.58 12.31 18.80
C PRO A 2 -25.67 11.07 18.77
N ILE A 3 -25.21 10.61 19.94
CA ILE A 3 -24.41 9.39 20.05
C ILE A 3 -25.26 8.21 19.56
N LYS A 4 -24.73 7.39 18.65
CA LYS A 4 -25.35 6.13 18.25
C LYS A 4 -25.42 5.17 19.46
N ALA A 5 -26.45 4.34 19.52
CA ALA A 5 -26.58 3.36 20.61
C ALA A 5 -25.48 2.29 20.54
N THR A 6 -25.07 1.79 21.71
CA THR A 6 -24.25 0.59 21.81
C THR A 6 -24.96 -0.60 21.16
N PHE A 7 -24.21 -1.44 20.44
CA PHE A 7 -24.73 -2.67 19.87
C PHE A 7 -23.77 -3.84 20.04
N GLN A 8 -24.30 -5.06 19.96
CA GLN A 8 -23.54 -6.30 19.88
C GLN A 8 -23.59 -6.78 18.42
N GLY A 9 -22.47 -7.27 17.89
CA GLY A 9 -22.34 -7.58 16.45
C GLY A 9 -23.46 -8.47 15.89
N GLY A 10 -23.69 -9.61 16.53
CA GLY A 10 -24.81 -10.50 16.22
C GLY A 10 -24.59 -11.46 15.05
N ILE A 11 -23.41 -11.47 14.41
CA ILE A 11 -22.99 -12.52 13.47
C ILE A 11 -21.50 -12.87 13.63
N ASP A 12 -21.15 -14.14 13.39
CA ASP A 12 -19.76 -14.58 13.23
C ASP A 12 -19.33 -14.46 11.76
N LEU A 13 -18.21 -13.78 11.54
CA LEU A 13 -17.57 -13.57 10.25
C LEU A 13 -16.24 -14.30 10.26
N ASN A 14 -16.22 -15.47 9.62
CA ASN A 14 -15.05 -16.34 9.60
C ASN A 14 -14.21 -16.07 8.33
N PHE A 15 -12.92 -15.79 8.48
CA PHE A 15 -12.01 -15.58 7.33
C PHE A 15 -11.43 -16.90 6.78
N SER A 16 -11.73 -18.01 7.43
CA SER A 16 -11.38 -19.38 7.02
C SER A 16 -12.47 -20.34 7.53
N PRO A 17 -12.70 -21.48 6.85
CA PRO A 17 -13.64 -22.49 7.34
C PRO A 17 -13.29 -23.07 8.71
N GLN A 18 -12.00 -23.07 9.07
CA GLN A 18 -11.48 -23.62 10.32
C GLN A 18 -10.65 -22.58 11.07
N ARG A 19 -10.85 -22.51 12.39
CA ARG A 19 -10.10 -21.62 13.30
C ARG A 19 -8.75 -22.20 13.70
N GLN A 20 -8.63 -23.52 13.78
CA GLN A 20 -7.38 -24.19 14.17
C GLN A 20 -6.28 -23.93 13.14
N PHE A 21 -5.05 -23.86 13.62
CA PHE A 21 -3.90 -23.79 12.73
C PHE A 21 -3.67 -25.12 12.02
N GLU A 22 -3.23 -25.00 10.78
CA GLU A 22 -2.68 -26.12 10.02
C GLU A 22 -1.27 -26.43 10.55
N PRO A 23 -0.95 -27.71 10.82
CA PRO A 23 0.34 -28.09 11.40
C PRO A 23 1.48 -27.83 10.41
N ILE A 24 2.59 -27.31 10.93
CA ILE A 24 3.84 -27.07 10.17
C ILE A 24 4.83 -28.22 10.37
N ASP A 25 4.73 -28.94 11.48
CA ASP A 25 5.65 -30.02 11.83
C ASP A 25 5.63 -31.14 10.77
N GLY A 26 6.82 -31.54 10.31
CA GLY A 26 6.98 -32.57 9.29
C GLY A 26 6.70 -32.12 7.84
N VAL A 27 6.41 -30.83 7.61
CA VAL A 27 6.23 -30.27 6.27
C VAL A 27 7.58 -29.77 5.72
N ASP A 28 7.89 -30.13 4.47
CA ASP A 28 9.08 -29.64 3.76
C ASP A 28 9.16 -28.09 3.80
N PRO A 29 10.32 -27.47 4.08
CA PRO A 29 10.47 -26.02 4.18
C PRO A 29 9.88 -25.23 3.00
N GLU A 30 10.03 -25.73 1.77
CA GLU A 30 9.51 -25.11 0.55
C GLU A 30 7.97 -25.06 0.50
N LYS A 31 7.28 -25.90 1.28
CA LYS A 31 5.82 -26.00 1.34
C LYS A 31 5.23 -25.33 2.60
N GLN A 32 6.07 -24.76 3.47
CA GLN A 32 5.61 -24.15 4.72
C GLN A 32 5.00 -22.76 4.50
N ALA A 33 5.47 -21.98 3.53
CA ALA A 33 5.00 -20.60 3.29
C ALA A 33 3.46 -20.49 3.13
N PRO A 34 2.78 -21.34 2.34
CA PRO A 34 1.31 -21.33 2.27
C PRO A 34 0.61 -21.60 3.60
N ILE A 35 1.15 -22.51 4.42
CA ILE A 35 0.58 -22.87 5.73
C ILE A 35 0.74 -21.70 6.71
N ILE A 36 1.94 -21.13 6.78
CA ILE A 36 2.26 -19.97 7.62
C ILE A 36 1.35 -18.79 7.24
N ALA A 37 1.18 -18.51 5.95
CA ALA A 37 0.32 -17.44 5.46
C ALA A 37 -1.16 -17.63 5.88
N ARG A 38 -1.72 -18.83 5.71
CA ARG A 38 -3.10 -19.12 6.13
C ARG A 38 -3.28 -19.03 7.64
N ASN A 39 -2.35 -19.58 8.42
CA ASN A 39 -2.38 -19.47 9.87
C ASN A 39 -2.28 -17.99 10.31
N ALA A 40 -1.44 -17.19 9.67
CA ALA A 40 -1.28 -15.77 10.01
C ALA A 40 -2.60 -15.02 9.83
N VAL A 41 -3.30 -15.25 8.71
CA VAL A 41 -4.62 -14.67 8.48
C VAL A 41 -5.66 -15.19 9.47
N ARG A 42 -5.64 -16.47 9.86
CA ARG A 42 -6.51 -17.01 10.94
C ARG A 42 -6.29 -16.26 12.24
N LEU A 43 -5.03 -16.07 12.67
CA LEU A 43 -4.72 -15.32 13.87
C LEU A 43 -5.27 -13.89 13.79
N LEU A 44 -4.95 -13.18 12.70
CA LEU A 44 -5.30 -11.77 12.56
C LEU A 44 -6.82 -11.55 12.45
N MET A 45 -7.54 -12.44 11.75
CA MET A 45 -8.95 -12.23 11.37
C MET A 45 -9.96 -13.03 12.19
N MET A 46 -9.52 -14.06 12.91
CA MET A 46 -10.39 -14.98 13.67
C MET A 46 -10.04 -15.04 15.16
N GLY A 47 -9.15 -14.15 15.62
CA GLY A 47 -8.86 -13.91 17.03
C GLY A 47 -7.69 -14.72 17.58
N TRP A 48 -7.43 -14.52 18.87
CA TRP A 48 -6.35 -15.20 19.55
C TRP A 48 -6.55 -16.72 19.65
N THR A 49 -5.46 -17.47 19.58
CA THR A 49 -5.42 -18.92 19.78
C THR A 49 -4.16 -19.29 20.57
N GLU A 50 -4.25 -20.35 21.38
CA GLU A 50 -3.10 -20.89 22.12
C GLU A 50 -2.00 -21.42 21.18
N GLN A 51 -2.35 -21.74 19.93
CA GLN A 51 -1.43 -22.20 18.88
C GLN A 51 -0.50 -21.11 18.33
N TRP A 52 -0.58 -19.85 18.81
CA TRP A 52 0.24 -18.74 18.30
C TRP A 52 1.76 -19.01 18.36
N THR A 53 2.22 -19.85 19.29
CA THR A 53 3.63 -20.22 19.40
C THR A 53 4.15 -20.98 18.19
N GLU A 54 3.28 -21.56 17.36
CA GLU A 54 3.64 -22.20 16.09
C GLU A 54 4.27 -21.20 15.09
N PHE A 55 4.11 -19.88 15.29
CA PHE A 55 4.83 -18.85 14.51
C PHE A 55 6.27 -18.61 14.95
N LEU A 56 6.71 -19.15 16.08
CA LEU A 56 8.07 -18.95 16.60
C LEU A 56 9.09 -19.83 15.86
N THR A 57 9.07 -19.80 14.54
CA THR A 57 9.99 -20.51 13.67
C THR A 57 11.13 -19.60 13.22
N THR A 58 12.28 -20.20 12.91
CA THR A 58 13.44 -19.45 12.36
C THR A 58 13.09 -18.76 11.04
N THR A 59 12.27 -19.38 10.20
CA THR A 59 11.80 -18.80 8.93
C THR A 59 11.02 -17.51 9.16
N VAL A 60 10.03 -17.54 10.07
CA VAL A 60 9.21 -16.35 10.39
C VAL A 60 10.07 -15.28 11.07
N ALA A 61 10.93 -15.65 12.02
CA ALA A 61 11.84 -14.71 12.67
C ALA A 61 12.79 -14.03 11.65
N HIS A 62 13.36 -14.80 10.72
CA HIS A 62 14.20 -14.26 9.66
C HIS A 62 13.41 -13.31 8.74
N ALA A 63 12.19 -13.69 8.36
CA ALA A 63 11.29 -12.88 7.52
C ALA A 63 10.94 -11.52 8.16
N ILE A 64 10.82 -11.48 9.49
CA ILE A 64 10.44 -10.29 10.26
C ILE A 64 11.65 -9.40 10.60
N PHE A 65 12.77 -9.99 11.00
CA PHE A 65 13.89 -9.23 11.58
C PHE A 65 15.09 -9.05 10.66
N VAL A 66 15.28 -9.93 9.66
CA VAL A 66 16.49 -9.97 8.84
C VAL A 66 16.21 -9.58 7.40
N GLN A 67 15.42 -10.39 6.70
CA GLN A 67 15.17 -10.21 5.28
C GLN A 67 13.76 -10.63 4.92
N ARG A 68 13.09 -9.75 4.20
CA ARG A 68 11.76 -9.96 3.65
C ARG A 68 11.70 -11.18 2.75
N ASP A 69 10.69 -12.02 2.98
CA ASP A 69 10.43 -13.24 2.20
C ASP A 69 9.32 -12.98 1.18
N HIS A 70 9.67 -12.86 -0.10
CA HIS A 70 8.70 -12.60 -1.17
C HIS A 70 7.72 -13.74 -1.40
N GLU A 71 8.13 -14.99 -1.15
CA GLU A 71 7.28 -16.15 -1.34
C GLU A 71 6.22 -16.21 -0.24
N LEU A 72 6.62 -16.02 1.02
CA LEU A 72 5.69 -15.91 2.14
C LEU A 72 4.67 -14.79 1.93
N LEU A 73 5.09 -13.63 1.42
CA LEU A 73 4.20 -12.51 1.15
C LEU A 73 3.27 -12.76 -0.04
N ARG A 74 3.74 -13.47 -1.08
CA ARG A 74 2.88 -13.97 -2.17
C ARG A 74 1.77 -14.86 -1.63
N GLU A 75 2.12 -15.83 -0.79
CA GLU A 75 1.15 -16.73 -0.16
C GLU A 75 0.22 -15.98 0.81
N LEU A 76 0.70 -14.94 1.48
CA LEU A 76 -0.13 -14.09 2.34
C LEU A 76 -1.22 -13.36 1.52
N ARG A 77 -0.89 -12.84 0.33
CA ARG A 77 -1.91 -12.27 -0.59
C ARG A 77 -2.96 -13.30 -0.99
N PHE A 78 -2.53 -14.52 -1.27
CA PHE A 78 -3.43 -15.61 -1.63
C PHE A 78 -4.35 -16.00 -0.46
N ALA A 79 -3.82 -16.10 0.76
CA ALA A 79 -4.60 -16.34 1.96
C ALA A 79 -5.65 -15.25 2.21
N PHE A 80 -5.30 -13.97 1.99
CA PHE A 80 -6.27 -12.88 2.02
C PHE A 80 -7.38 -13.05 0.98
N GLN A 81 -7.02 -13.41 -0.26
CA GLN A 81 -8.00 -13.67 -1.32
C GLN A 81 -8.94 -14.83 -0.94
N GLN A 82 -8.42 -15.92 -0.38
CA GLN A 82 -9.23 -17.06 0.06
C GLN A 82 -10.25 -16.63 1.13
N GLY A 83 -9.84 -15.85 2.11
CA GLY A 83 -10.77 -15.44 3.15
C GLY A 83 -11.78 -14.39 2.71
N PHE A 84 -11.46 -13.52 1.75
CA PHE A 84 -12.47 -12.68 1.11
C PHE A 84 -13.53 -13.50 0.36
N LEU A 85 -13.14 -14.61 -0.28
CA LEU A 85 -14.11 -15.54 -0.88
C LEU A 85 -14.99 -16.20 0.18
N GLU A 86 -14.39 -16.65 1.28
CA GLU A 86 -15.13 -17.25 2.40
C GLU A 86 -16.13 -16.28 3.03
N LEU A 87 -15.75 -15.01 3.20
CA LEU A 87 -16.66 -13.96 3.67
C LEU A 87 -17.79 -13.69 2.68
N PHE A 88 -17.50 -13.66 1.38
CA PHE A 88 -18.55 -13.48 0.36
C PHE A 88 -19.57 -14.61 0.43
N GLU A 89 -19.13 -15.86 0.56
CA GLU A 89 -20.02 -17.02 0.69
C GLU A 89 -20.91 -16.94 1.94
N GLN A 90 -20.40 -16.38 3.04
CA GLN A 90 -21.19 -16.12 4.25
C GLN A 90 -22.19 -14.96 4.09
N LEU A 91 -21.94 -14.00 3.20
CA LEU A 91 -22.74 -12.77 3.08
C LEU A 91 -23.75 -12.82 1.91
N LYS A 92 -23.44 -13.57 0.85
CA LYS A 92 -24.27 -13.62 -0.36
C LYS A 92 -25.71 -14.03 -0.05
N GLY A 93 -26.66 -13.27 -0.60
CA GLY A 93 -28.10 -13.50 -0.40
C GLY A 93 -28.65 -13.15 0.99
N LYS A 94 -27.84 -12.70 1.94
CA LYS A 94 -28.32 -12.27 3.26
C LYS A 94 -28.82 -10.83 3.26
N LYS A 95 -29.92 -10.59 3.98
CA LYS A 95 -30.36 -9.26 4.40
C LYS A 95 -29.94 -9.05 5.84
N LEU A 96 -29.06 -8.07 6.06
CA LEU A 96 -28.51 -7.76 7.38
C LEU A 96 -29.34 -6.66 8.04
N THR A 97 -29.41 -6.69 9.37
CA THR A 97 -29.85 -5.52 10.15
C THR A 97 -28.80 -4.41 10.10
N ASP A 98 -29.16 -3.17 10.44
CA ASP A 98 -28.22 -2.05 10.43
C ASP A 98 -26.98 -2.30 11.32
N ALA A 99 -27.18 -2.93 12.50
CA ALA A 99 -26.10 -3.28 13.42
C ALA A 99 -25.17 -4.35 12.82
N GLN A 100 -25.72 -5.39 12.19
CA GLN A 100 -24.94 -6.42 11.50
C GLN A 100 -24.23 -5.85 10.27
N GLN A 101 -24.87 -4.94 9.53
CA GLN A 101 -24.24 -4.28 8.39
C GLN A 101 -23.06 -3.40 8.83
N GLU A 102 -23.21 -2.64 9.93
CA GLU A 102 -22.11 -1.88 10.52
C GLU A 102 -20.99 -2.82 11.02
N GLN A 103 -21.32 -3.94 11.68
CA GLN A 103 -20.32 -4.95 12.06
C GLN A 103 -19.52 -5.44 10.83
N VAL A 104 -20.20 -5.78 9.73
CA VAL A 104 -19.54 -6.23 8.50
C VAL A 104 -18.66 -5.14 7.91
N ASN A 105 -19.13 -3.89 7.88
CA ASN A 105 -18.35 -2.76 7.38
C ASN A 105 -17.06 -2.60 8.21
N LEU A 106 -17.15 -2.59 9.53
CA LEU A 106 -15.99 -2.48 10.43
C LEU A 106 -15.02 -3.65 10.22
N TYR A 107 -15.55 -4.88 10.12
CA TYR A 107 -14.73 -6.08 9.91
C TYR A 107 -14.01 -6.08 8.56
N LEU A 108 -14.71 -5.78 7.46
CA LEU A 108 -14.12 -5.68 6.13
C LEU A 108 -13.08 -4.56 6.07
N SER A 109 -13.37 -3.39 6.64
CA SER A 109 -12.39 -2.30 6.74
C SER A 109 -11.13 -2.78 7.47
N ASN A 110 -11.27 -3.47 8.61
CA ASN A 110 -10.13 -4.04 9.34
C ASN A 110 -9.34 -5.06 8.52
N CYS A 111 -10.00 -5.96 7.78
CA CYS A 111 -9.35 -6.88 6.85
C CYS A 111 -8.53 -6.12 5.79
N LEU A 112 -9.10 -5.07 5.20
CA LEU A 112 -8.43 -4.23 4.21
C LEU A 112 -7.23 -3.49 4.81
N THR A 113 -7.31 -2.99 6.05
CA THR A 113 -6.18 -2.28 6.68
C THR A 113 -4.93 -3.15 6.85
N LEU A 114 -5.10 -4.47 7.00
CA LEU A 114 -4.01 -5.43 7.20
C LEU A 114 -3.52 -6.07 5.90
N LEU A 115 -4.29 -5.94 4.81
CA LEU A 115 -3.93 -6.46 3.50
C LEU A 115 -2.56 -5.92 2.97
N PRO A 116 -2.20 -4.62 3.10
CA PRO A 116 -0.92 -4.09 2.63
C PRO A 116 0.34 -4.79 3.17
N TYR A 117 0.26 -5.46 4.32
CA TYR A 117 1.37 -6.21 4.90
C TYR A 117 1.78 -7.43 4.06
N SER A 118 1.00 -7.79 3.04
CA SER A 118 1.25 -8.88 2.08
C SER A 118 1.94 -8.46 0.78
N ASP A 119 2.37 -7.19 0.66
CA ASP A 119 2.98 -6.63 -0.54
C ASP A 119 2.09 -6.66 -1.76
N LEU A 120 0.99 -5.89 -1.67
CA LEU A 120 0.08 -5.76 -2.80
C LEU A 120 0.83 -5.33 -4.06
N THR A 121 0.69 -6.13 -5.10
CA THR A 121 1.41 -5.94 -6.37
C THR A 121 0.45 -5.42 -7.45
N PRO A 122 0.87 -4.47 -8.29
CA PRO A 122 0.02 -3.93 -9.37
C PRO A 122 -0.25 -4.93 -10.51
N TYR A 123 0.34 -6.12 -10.43
CA TYR A 123 0.22 -7.18 -11.44
C TYR A 123 -0.71 -8.32 -11.02
N GLU A 124 -1.36 -8.19 -9.86
CA GLU A 124 -2.43 -9.09 -9.41
C GLU A 124 -3.73 -8.30 -9.22
N SER A 125 -4.87 -8.98 -9.36
CA SER A 125 -6.17 -8.48 -8.94
C SER A 125 -6.57 -9.13 -7.63
N ILE A 126 -7.38 -8.40 -6.84
CA ILE A 126 -7.97 -8.93 -5.62
C ILE A 126 -9.49 -8.75 -5.68
N LYS A 127 -10.21 -9.76 -5.22
CA LYS A 127 -11.67 -9.76 -5.14
C LYS A 127 -12.12 -9.56 -3.70
N ILE A 128 -12.95 -8.55 -3.46
CA ILE A 128 -13.40 -8.12 -2.13
C ILE A 128 -14.94 -8.08 -2.11
N PRO A 129 -15.61 -8.60 -1.06
CA PRO A 129 -17.05 -8.48 -0.91
C PRO A 129 -17.45 -7.02 -0.68
N GLN A 130 -18.48 -6.54 -1.40
CA GLN A 130 -19.07 -5.23 -1.19
C GLN A 130 -20.59 -5.30 -1.33
N CYS A 131 -21.31 -4.59 -0.47
CA CYS A 131 -22.75 -4.41 -0.60
C CYS A 131 -23.04 -3.26 -1.56
N ILE A 132 -23.62 -3.55 -2.73
CA ILE A 132 -23.96 -2.60 -3.79
C ILE A 132 -25.46 -2.70 -4.03
N ASP A 133 -26.16 -1.56 -3.93
CA ASP A 133 -27.62 -1.49 -4.09
C ASP A 133 -28.38 -2.57 -3.27
N GLY A 134 -27.92 -2.80 -2.04
CA GLY A 134 -28.51 -3.77 -1.11
C GLY A 134 -28.16 -5.25 -1.37
N HIS A 135 -27.25 -5.53 -2.31
CA HIS A 135 -26.84 -6.89 -2.65
C HIS A 135 -25.33 -7.05 -2.48
N TRP A 136 -24.91 -8.18 -1.90
CA TRP A 136 -23.50 -8.52 -1.80
C TRP A 136 -22.99 -8.99 -3.16
N GLU A 137 -21.95 -8.32 -3.65
CA GLU A 137 -21.21 -8.67 -4.85
C GLU A 137 -19.73 -8.88 -4.51
N LEU A 138 -19.09 -9.80 -5.23
CA LEU A 138 -17.66 -10.00 -5.15
C LEU A 138 -16.98 -9.14 -6.21
N VAL A 139 -16.50 -7.97 -5.82
CA VAL A 139 -15.94 -6.97 -6.74
C VAL A 139 -14.46 -7.23 -6.95
N GLU A 140 -14.03 -7.25 -8.21
CA GLU A 140 -12.63 -7.42 -8.59
C GLU A 140 -11.93 -6.06 -8.79
N TYR A 141 -10.80 -5.89 -8.11
CA TYR A 141 -10.01 -4.66 -8.05
C TYR A 141 -8.63 -4.82 -8.67
N GLN A 142 -8.18 -3.78 -9.38
CA GLN A 142 -6.78 -3.59 -9.73
C GLN A 142 -6.07 -2.84 -8.60
N VAL A 143 -4.85 -3.27 -8.26
CA VAL A 143 -3.99 -2.61 -7.29
C VAL A 143 -3.18 -1.48 -7.94
N LYS A 144 -3.13 -0.32 -7.28
CA LYS A 144 -2.31 0.84 -7.63
C LYS A 144 -1.47 1.31 -6.44
N PRO A 145 -0.18 0.94 -6.36
CA PRO A 145 0.72 1.46 -5.34
C PRO A 145 0.98 2.96 -5.58
N ILE A 146 0.85 3.75 -4.52
CA ILE A 146 1.06 5.21 -4.53
C ILE A 146 2.17 5.51 -3.54
N GLU A 147 3.33 5.96 -4.03
CA GLU A 147 4.48 6.24 -3.18
C GLU A 147 4.26 7.51 -2.32
N LEU A 148 4.49 7.40 -1.02
CA LEU A 148 4.41 8.50 -0.06
C LEU A 148 5.76 9.21 0.09
N THR A 149 6.86 8.49 -0.05
CA THR A 149 8.21 9.04 0.06
C THR A 149 8.63 9.83 -1.17
N GLU A 150 9.43 10.89 -0.99
CA GLU A 150 9.99 11.67 -2.10
C GLU A 150 11.42 11.23 -2.40
N ARG A 151 11.70 10.99 -3.69
CA ARG A 151 13.00 10.50 -4.19
C ARG A 151 13.73 11.50 -5.09
N SER A 152 13.21 12.73 -5.19
CA SER A 152 13.82 13.82 -5.96
C SER A 152 14.76 14.67 -5.13
N GLY A 153 15.78 15.25 -5.78
CA GLY A 153 16.71 16.20 -5.18
C GLY A 153 17.46 15.63 -3.97
N TRP A 154 17.63 16.46 -2.95
CA TRP A 154 18.37 16.12 -1.72
C TRP A 154 17.77 14.93 -0.93
N LYS A 155 16.46 14.69 -1.03
CA LYS A 155 15.82 13.59 -0.29
C LYS A 155 16.27 12.20 -0.78
N SER A 156 16.73 12.11 -2.01
CA SER A 156 17.29 10.87 -2.57
C SER A 156 18.51 10.33 -1.82
N TYR A 157 19.20 11.18 -1.05
CA TYR A 157 20.32 10.75 -0.19
C TYR A 157 19.88 10.03 1.09
N PHE A 158 18.63 10.19 1.51
CA PHE A 158 18.10 9.63 2.78
C PHE A 158 17.10 8.49 2.56
N ILE A 159 16.50 8.42 1.37
CA ILE A 159 15.48 7.44 1.02
C ILE A 159 16.05 6.47 0.01
N HIS A 160 16.42 5.28 0.47
CA HIS A 160 16.81 4.15 -0.38
C HIS A 160 15.60 3.32 -0.79
N ASP A 161 15.81 2.28 -1.60
CA ASP A 161 14.69 1.48 -2.08
C ASP A 161 13.87 0.89 -0.94
N LYS A 162 14.52 0.32 0.09
CA LYS A 162 13.86 -0.23 1.30
C LYS A 162 13.15 0.80 2.20
N ASP A 163 13.34 2.09 1.96
CA ASP A 163 12.73 3.18 2.73
C ASP A 163 11.41 3.64 2.15
N ARG A 164 11.09 3.22 0.94
CA ARG A 164 9.92 3.72 0.24
C ARG A 164 8.67 3.27 0.96
N VAL A 165 7.75 4.19 1.24
CA VAL A 165 6.47 3.86 1.88
C VAL A 165 5.36 4.06 0.85
N PHE A 166 4.37 3.17 0.85
CA PHE A 166 3.27 3.19 -0.09
C PHE A 166 1.91 3.24 0.62
N VAL A 167 0.95 3.90 -0.02
CA VAL A 167 -0.49 3.72 0.18
C VAL A 167 -1.03 3.00 -1.05
N TYR A 168 -2.06 2.17 -0.90
CA TYR A 168 -2.57 1.35 -2.00
C TYR A 168 -3.97 1.80 -2.41
N GLY A 169 -4.11 2.22 -3.66
CA GLY A 169 -5.41 2.41 -4.29
C GLY A 169 -5.91 1.10 -4.89
N LEU A 170 -7.18 0.78 -4.69
CA LEU A 170 -7.87 -0.34 -5.32
C LEU A 170 -8.97 0.21 -6.22
N GLU A 171 -8.89 -0.11 -7.51
CA GLU A 171 -9.79 0.40 -8.56
C GLU A 171 -10.68 -0.73 -9.09
N PRO A 172 -12.02 -0.62 -9.04
CA PRO A 172 -12.92 -1.63 -9.59
C PRO A 172 -12.67 -1.83 -11.09
N ILE A 173 -12.41 -3.07 -11.52
CA ILE A 173 -12.12 -3.36 -12.94
C ILE A 173 -13.41 -3.39 -13.75
N PHE A 174 -14.46 -4.04 -13.22
CA PHE A 174 -15.68 -4.33 -13.99
C PHE A 174 -16.90 -3.56 -13.47
N ASN A 175 -17.09 -3.50 -12.14
CA ASN A 175 -18.27 -2.90 -11.53
C ASN A 175 -18.16 -1.36 -11.49
N LYS A 176 -19.12 -0.67 -12.11
CA LYS A 176 -19.13 0.81 -12.18
C LYS A 176 -19.73 1.47 -10.94
N LYS A 177 -20.43 0.75 -10.08
CA LYS A 177 -21.07 1.27 -8.87
C LYS A 177 -20.26 1.01 -7.60
N ALA A 178 -19.35 0.03 -7.66
CA ALA A 178 -18.45 -0.30 -6.57
C ALA A 178 -17.58 0.90 -6.17
N GLU A 179 -17.41 1.09 -4.86
CA GLU A 179 -16.48 2.11 -4.35
C GLU A 179 -15.03 1.70 -4.61
N SER A 180 -14.18 2.69 -4.90
CA SER A 180 -12.73 2.48 -4.87
C SER A 180 -12.25 2.48 -3.42
N HIS A 181 -11.13 1.80 -3.13
CA HIS A 181 -10.54 1.81 -1.79
C HIS A 181 -9.17 2.48 -1.78
N LEU A 182 -8.90 3.29 -0.75
CA LEU A 182 -7.54 3.78 -0.46
C LEU A 182 -7.10 3.25 0.90
N ILE A 183 -6.04 2.46 0.90
CA ILE A 183 -5.59 1.72 2.08
C ILE A 183 -4.22 2.24 2.52
N PHE A 184 -4.19 2.91 3.67
CA PHE A 184 -2.97 3.34 4.32
C PHE A 184 -2.40 2.21 5.18
N MET A 185 -1.19 1.78 4.84
CA MET A 185 -0.46 0.79 5.62
C MET A 185 -0.01 1.38 6.96
N GLY A 186 -0.16 0.61 8.04
CA GLY A 186 0.43 0.92 9.33
C GLY A 186 1.95 0.78 9.34
N THR A 187 2.56 1.03 10.50
CA THR A 187 4.00 0.81 10.68
C THR A 187 4.29 -0.68 10.51
N THR A 188 5.25 -0.98 9.63
CA THR A 188 5.62 -2.37 9.31
C THR A 188 6.62 -2.93 10.34
N TYR A 189 7.15 -4.12 10.07
CA TYR A 189 8.15 -4.81 10.88
C TYR A 189 9.58 -4.47 10.43
N PRO A 190 10.65 -4.76 11.19
CA PRO A 190 12.01 -4.30 10.89
C PRO A 190 12.56 -4.61 9.49
N ALA A 191 12.30 -5.82 8.97
CA ALA A 191 12.66 -6.20 7.59
C ALA A 191 11.64 -5.73 6.54
N GLY A 192 10.52 -5.16 6.97
CA GLY A 192 9.45 -4.66 6.14
C GLY A 192 9.81 -3.37 5.41
N GLN A 193 9.20 -3.19 4.24
CA GLN A 193 9.41 -2.03 3.40
C GLN A 193 8.96 -0.73 4.10
N GLY A 194 9.86 0.26 4.20
CA GLY A 194 9.53 1.59 4.71
C GLY A 194 9.53 1.72 6.23
N PHE A 195 9.97 0.69 6.96
CA PHE A 195 9.96 0.64 8.43
C PHE A 195 10.57 1.89 9.09
N LEU A 196 11.82 2.23 8.72
CA LEU A 196 12.54 3.33 9.38
C LEU A 196 11.87 4.69 9.14
N PRO A 197 11.49 5.07 7.90
CA PRO A 197 10.72 6.28 7.68
C PRO A 197 9.40 6.34 8.45
N GLN A 198 8.66 5.23 8.55
CA GLN A 198 7.42 5.17 9.32
C GLN A 198 7.69 5.46 10.81
N ILE A 199 8.63 4.78 11.45
CA ILE A 199 9.05 5.02 12.85
C ILE A 199 9.48 6.48 13.07
N ASN A 200 10.25 7.02 12.11
CA ASN A 200 10.69 8.41 12.16
C ASN A 200 9.50 9.38 12.11
N THR A 201 8.48 9.09 11.29
CA THR A 201 7.28 9.94 11.19
C THR A 201 6.28 9.74 12.34
N ASP A 202 6.22 8.56 12.94
CA ASP A 202 5.41 8.28 14.14
C ASP A 202 5.88 9.14 15.30
N SER A 203 7.20 9.21 15.45
CA SER A 203 7.85 9.82 16.59
C SER A 203 7.99 11.33 16.45
N LYS A 204 7.67 11.93 15.29
CA LYS A 204 7.87 13.36 15.09
C LYS A 204 6.99 14.19 16.04
N GLY A 205 7.66 14.90 16.93
CA GLY A 205 7.05 15.79 17.92
C GLY A 205 6.19 16.90 17.34
N PHE A 206 5.30 17.47 18.18
CA PHE A 206 4.44 18.65 17.88
C PHE A 206 3.57 18.57 16.61
N THR A 207 3.48 17.38 15.99
CA THR A 207 2.77 17.12 14.74
C THR A 207 1.89 15.89 14.89
N THR A 208 0.93 15.69 13.99
CA THR A 208 0.14 14.44 14.03
C THR A 208 1.04 13.30 13.57
N VAL A 209 0.90 12.12 14.17
CA VAL A 209 1.57 10.90 13.69
C VAL A 209 1.44 10.77 12.18
N GLY A 210 2.56 10.58 11.48
CA GLY A 210 2.58 10.41 10.03
C GLY A 210 2.42 11.69 9.21
N GLU A 211 2.25 12.88 9.81
CA GLU A 211 1.95 14.11 9.07
C GLU A 211 3.01 14.45 8.01
N SER A 212 4.30 14.31 8.33
CA SER A 212 5.36 14.54 7.33
C SER A 212 5.30 13.54 6.17
N LEU A 213 4.88 12.29 6.43
CA LEU A 213 4.74 11.27 5.40
C LEU A 213 3.55 11.57 4.49
N TYR A 214 2.41 11.93 5.08
CA TYR A 214 1.23 12.40 4.34
C TYR A 214 1.59 13.58 3.44
N GLN A 215 2.31 14.57 3.96
CA GLN A 215 2.72 15.76 3.21
C GLN A 215 3.58 15.43 1.98
N MET A 216 4.51 14.48 2.11
CA MET A 216 5.36 14.03 0.98
C MET A 216 4.55 13.28 -0.08
N GLY A 217 3.53 12.51 0.33
CA GLY A 217 2.66 11.75 -0.57
C GLY A 217 1.47 12.52 -1.13
N ARG A 218 1.07 13.63 -0.49
CA ARG A 218 -0.22 14.30 -0.68
C ARG A 218 -0.58 14.54 -2.13
N LYS A 219 0.36 15.05 -2.95
CA LYS A 219 0.12 15.33 -4.37
C LYS A 219 -0.29 14.06 -5.13
N ARG A 220 0.45 12.96 -4.95
CA ARG A 220 0.20 11.69 -5.63
C ARG A 220 -1.09 11.02 -5.15
N ILE A 221 -1.38 11.13 -3.85
CA ILE A 221 -2.67 10.70 -3.28
C ILE A 221 -3.81 11.46 -3.97
N HIS A 222 -3.74 12.79 -4.00
CA HIS A 222 -4.79 13.64 -4.57
C HIS A 222 -4.96 13.43 -6.07
N GLU A 223 -3.86 13.19 -6.80
CA GLU A 223 -3.90 12.82 -8.22
C GLU A 223 -4.67 11.51 -8.44
N TRP A 224 -4.42 10.49 -7.62
CA TRP A 224 -5.15 9.22 -7.70
C TRP A 224 -6.63 9.38 -7.30
N LEU A 225 -6.91 10.06 -6.18
CA LEU A 225 -8.27 10.30 -5.69
C LEU A 225 -9.12 11.06 -6.72
N SER A 226 -8.56 12.11 -7.35
CA SER A 226 -9.26 12.92 -8.34
C SER A 226 -9.47 12.20 -9.69
N ALA A 227 -8.84 11.03 -9.88
CA ALA A 227 -9.06 10.20 -11.05
C ALA A 227 -10.22 9.22 -10.90
N GLN A 228 -10.70 8.98 -9.67
CA GLN A 228 -11.78 8.04 -9.41
C GLN A 228 -13.13 8.65 -9.80
N LYS A 229 -13.97 7.85 -10.48
CA LYS A 229 -15.36 8.23 -10.79
C LYS A 229 -16.30 7.96 -9.62
N ASN A 230 -16.00 6.94 -8.82
CA ASN A 230 -16.83 6.48 -7.72
C ASN A 230 -16.39 7.11 -6.40
N LYS A 231 -17.26 7.04 -5.40
CA LYS A 231 -16.89 7.39 -4.02
C LYS A 231 -15.78 6.46 -3.54
N ILE A 232 -15.01 6.96 -2.58
CA ILE A 232 -13.79 6.32 -2.12
C ILE A 232 -13.91 6.02 -0.65
N HIS A 233 -13.83 4.73 -0.29
CA HIS A 233 -13.68 4.30 1.08
C HIS A 233 -12.20 4.28 1.45
N VAL A 234 -11.83 4.99 2.51
CA VAL A 234 -10.46 5.07 3.01
C VAL A 234 -10.34 4.27 4.29
N CYS A 235 -9.30 3.46 4.42
CA CYS A 235 -9.04 2.77 5.68
C CYS A 235 -7.55 2.68 5.99
N GLY A 236 -7.24 2.45 7.27
CA GLY A 236 -5.87 2.19 7.71
C GLY A 236 -5.79 1.81 9.18
N VAL A 237 -4.71 1.12 9.55
CA VAL A 237 -4.44 0.68 10.93
C VAL A 237 -3.24 1.42 11.50
N SER A 238 -3.24 1.75 12.80
CA SER A 238 -2.08 2.34 13.49
C SER A 238 -1.64 3.69 12.85
N LEU A 239 -0.37 3.83 12.44
CA LEU A 239 0.09 4.94 11.59
C LEU A 239 -0.80 5.13 10.36
N GLY A 240 -1.19 4.05 9.69
CA GLY A 240 -2.05 4.09 8.51
C GLY A 240 -3.44 4.68 8.83
N GLY A 241 -3.98 4.33 10.00
CA GLY A 241 -5.20 4.94 10.52
C GLY A 241 -5.01 6.44 10.75
N SER A 242 -3.88 6.86 11.33
CA SER A 242 -3.56 8.27 11.53
C SER A 242 -3.44 9.05 10.20
N LEU A 243 -2.87 8.43 9.17
CA LEU A 243 -2.80 8.99 7.80
C LEU A 243 -4.18 9.10 7.15
N SER A 244 -5.07 8.13 7.39
CA SER A 244 -6.45 8.19 6.92
C SER A 244 -7.23 9.35 7.56
N LEU A 245 -7.00 9.62 8.85
CA LEU A 245 -7.59 10.77 9.56
C LEU A 245 -7.04 12.10 9.05
N LEU A 246 -5.74 12.17 8.70
CA LEU A 246 -5.15 13.34 8.04
C LEU A 246 -5.76 13.61 6.67
N LEU A 247 -6.08 12.57 5.90
CA LEU A 247 -6.79 12.72 4.63
C LEU A 247 -8.24 13.16 4.84
N ALA A 248 -8.93 12.64 5.86
CA ALA A 248 -10.33 12.96 6.17
C ALA A 248 -10.57 14.46 6.43
N ILE A 249 -9.59 15.14 7.05
CA ILE A 249 -9.66 16.58 7.34
C ILE A 249 -9.14 17.47 6.20
N ASP A 250 -8.56 16.88 5.17
CA ASP A 250 -7.95 17.62 4.06
C ASP A 250 -9.00 17.99 3.00
N LYS A 251 -8.65 18.92 2.12
CA LYS A 251 -9.50 19.38 1.00
C LYS A 251 -8.90 18.97 -0.34
N GLY A 252 -9.75 18.47 -1.23
CA GLY A 252 -9.41 18.18 -2.63
C GLY A 252 -10.62 18.09 -3.55
N ARG A 253 -10.39 17.67 -4.80
CA ARG A 253 -11.43 17.45 -5.82
C ARG A 253 -11.76 15.95 -5.91
N TYR A 254 -12.29 15.41 -4.84
CA TYR A 254 -12.68 14.01 -4.71
C TYR A 254 -13.78 13.89 -3.65
N THR A 255 -14.48 12.76 -3.65
CA THR A 255 -15.53 12.46 -2.67
C THR A 255 -15.16 11.20 -1.91
N LEU A 256 -14.98 11.35 -0.60
CA LEU A 256 -14.77 10.22 0.31
C LEU A 256 -16.14 9.77 0.83
N SER A 257 -16.47 8.48 0.73
CA SER A 257 -17.70 7.93 1.32
C SER A 257 -17.56 7.80 2.83
N ARG A 258 -16.49 7.13 3.25
CA ARG A 258 -16.21 6.76 4.63
C ARG A 258 -14.72 6.65 4.88
N VAL A 259 -14.30 6.92 6.12
CA VAL A 259 -12.93 6.76 6.60
C VAL A 259 -12.94 5.89 7.87
N ASP A 260 -12.45 4.65 7.76
CA ASP A 260 -12.33 3.73 8.89
C ASP A 260 -10.87 3.65 9.38
N ALA A 261 -10.61 4.18 10.57
CA ALA A 261 -9.30 4.17 11.20
C ALA A 261 -9.28 3.14 12.34
N LEU A 262 -8.54 2.05 12.15
CA LEU A 262 -8.35 1.00 13.14
C LEU A 262 -7.15 1.30 14.04
N ASN A 263 -7.37 1.35 15.35
CA ASN A 263 -6.35 1.60 16.36
C ASN A 263 -5.38 2.77 16.05
N PRO A 264 -5.84 3.94 15.55
CA PRO A 264 -4.96 5.02 15.14
C PRO A 264 -4.47 5.83 16.34
N ALA A 265 -3.34 6.52 16.19
CA ALA A 265 -3.09 7.69 17.02
C ALA A 265 -4.01 8.84 16.55
N GLY A 266 -4.59 9.59 17.50
CA GLY A 266 -5.39 10.75 17.17
C GLY A 266 -4.58 11.92 16.61
N LEU A 267 -5.29 12.93 16.14
CA LEU A 267 -4.70 14.18 15.67
C LEU A 267 -3.92 14.84 16.82
N HIS A 268 -2.88 15.60 16.52
CA HIS A 268 -2.21 16.40 17.54
C HIS A 268 -2.92 17.75 17.71
N ASP A 269 -3.24 18.06 18.97
CA ASP A 269 -3.83 19.33 19.41
C ASP A 269 -2.82 20.47 19.24
N ALA A 270 -2.88 21.15 18.10
CA ALA A 270 -1.97 22.25 17.79
C ALA A 270 -2.57 23.57 18.24
N TRP A 271 -1.77 24.42 18.89
CA TRP A 271 -2.17 25.78 19.27
C TRP A 271 -2.55 26.68 18.08
N PHE A 272 -2.11 26.31 16.87
CA PHE A 272 -2.44 27.01 15.63
C PHE A 272 -3.11 26.06 14.63
N LYS A 273 -4.04 26.61 13.84
CA LYS A 273 -4.70 25.85 12.78
C LYS A 273 -3.67 25.34 11.78
N ARG A 274 -3.70 24.03 11.54
CA ARG A 274 -2.74 23.35 10.67
C ARG A 274 -3.03 23.66 9.20
N ARG A 275 -1.98 23.58 8.38
CA ARG A 275 -2.04 23.88 6.95
C ARG A 275 -3.09 23.07 6.19
N TYR A 276 -3.30 21.82 6.57
CA TYR A 276 -4.21 20.88 5.89
C TYR A 276 -5.44 20.50 6.72
N ASP A 277 -5.71 21.19 7.82
CA ASP A 277 -6.94 20.97 8.60
C ASP A 277 -8.06 21.88 8.06
N TYR A 278 -8.84 21.33 7.15
CA TYR A 278 -9.98 21.97 6.52
C TYR A 278 -11.32 21.48 7.06
N TRP A 279 -11.33 20.66 8.11
CA TRP A 279 -12.54 19.96 8.58
C TRP A 279 -13.78 20.88 8.72
N ASP A 280 -13.62 22.02 9.40
CA ASP A 280 -14.73 22.99 9.61
C ASP A 280 -15.14 23.74 8.34
N LYS A 281 -14.34 23.65 7.27
CA LYS A 281 -14.56 24.31 5.97
C LYS A 281 -15.02 23.33 4.90
N LEU A 282 -15.12 22.03 5.21
CA LEU A 282 -15.65 21.04 4.27
C LEU A 282 -17.17 21.20 4.20
N THR A 283 -17.67 21.35 2.97
CA THR A 283 -19.12 21.39 2.69
C THR A 283 -19.74 20.00 2.79
N GLU A 284 -18.99 18.98 2.36
CA GLU A 284 -19.34 17.58 2.45
C GLU A 284 -18.26 16.88 3.26
N LYS A 285 -18.63 16.38 4.44
CA LYS A 285 -17.73 15.64 5.32
C LYS A 285 -17.95 14.14 5.11
N PRO A 286 -16.89 13.32 4.99
CA PRO A 286 -17.05 11.87 5.03
C PRO A 286 -17.54 11.41 6.41
N GLU A 287 -18.17 10.24 6.46
CA GLU A 287 -18.31 9.53 7.73
C GLU A 287 -16.92 9.10 8.20
N VAL A 288 -16.52 9.49 9.42
CA VAL A 288 -15.23 9.10 10.01
C VAL A 288 -15.49 8.21 11.21
N VAL A 289 -14.95 7.00 11.18
CA VAL A 289 -15.11 6.00 12.23
C VAL A 289 -13.75 5.57 12.76
N VAL A 290 -13.57 5.73 14.07
CA VAL A 290 -12.35 5.36 14.79
C VAL A 290 -12.67 4.14 15.65
N GLN A 291 -12.00 3.02 15.37
CA GLN A 291 -12.12 1.80 16.17
C GLN A 291 -10.97 1.75 17.19
N LYS A 292 -11.32 1.73 18.48
CA LYS A 292 -10.40 1.52 19.60
C LYS A 292 -10.61 0.10 20.12
N GLN A 293 -9.74 -0.83 19.75
CA GLN A 293 -9.88 -2.23 20.14
C GLN A 293 -9.30 -2.48 21.53
N GLY A 294 -10.09 -3.14 22.39
CA GLY A 294 -9.67 -3.59 23.71
C GLY A 294 -8.94 -2.49 24.48
N ASN A 295 -7.72 -2.79 24.90
CA ASN A 295 -6.83 -1.88 25.63
C ASN A 295 -5.66 -1.38 24.76
N ASP A 296 -5.84 -1.28 23.43
CA ASP A 296 -4.80 -0.80 22.49
C ASP A 296 -4.08 0.47 23.01
N PRO A 297 -2.74 0.45 23.11
CA PRO A 297 -1.99 1.57 23.65
C PRO A 297 -1.88 2.76 22.68
N VAL A 298 -2.04 2.55 21.38
CA VAL A 298 -1.82 3.60 20.37
C VAL A 298 -2.97 4.61 20.36
N SER A 299 -4.20 4.12 20.38
CA SER A 299 -5.43 4.95 20.41
C SER A 299 -5.64 5.71 21.71
N ALA A 300 -4.78 5.45 22.71
CA ALA A 300 -4.72 6.25 23.91
C ALA A 300 -4.17 7.66 23.65
N PHE A 301 -3.60 7.97 22.49
CA PHE A 301 -2.98 9.27 22.22
C PHE A 301 -3.72 10.10 21.16
N GLY A 302 -3.52 11.41 21.22
CA GLY A 302 -4.09 12.38 20.28
C GLY A 302 -5.54 12.76 20.59
N ILE A 303 -6.13 13.55 19.69
CA ILE A 303 -7.49 14.08 19.79
C ILE A 303 -8.34 13.69 18.58
N TRP A 304 -9.64 13.63 18.79
CA TRP A 304 -10.66 13.39 17.78
C TRP A 304 -11.41 14.68 17.43
N LYS A 305 -12.02 14.77 16.24
CA LYS A 305 -13.00 15.82 15.95
C LYS A 305 -14.37 15.44 16.54
N ASP A 306 -15.16 16.44 16.92
CA ASP A 306 -16.37 16.25 17.73
C ASP A 306 -17.51 15.49 17.01
N ASP A 307 -17.50 15.50 15.68
CA ASP A 307 -18.47 14.84 14.81
C ASP A 307 -17.97 13.51 14.22
N TRP A 308 -16.87 12.97 14.75
CA TRP A 308 -16.40 11.62 14.40
C TRP A 308 -17.05 10.56 15.28
N TYR A 309 -17.29 9.37 14.72
CA TYR A 309 -17.75 8.23 15.49
C TYR A 309 -16.57 7.50 16.13
N ILE A 310 -16.46 7.58 17.46
CA ILE A 310 -15.43 6.89 18.22
C ILE A 310 -16.05 5.64 18.82
N ILE A 311 -15.59 4.47 18.40
CA ILE A 311 -16.13 3.17 18.81
C ILE A 311 -15.09 2.48 19.69
N GLN A 312 -15.46 2.20 20.94
CA GLN A 312 -14.75 1.24 21.77
C GLN A 312 -15.24 -0.16 21.45
N VAL A 313 -14.33 -1.01 20.99
CA VAL A 313 -14.60 -2.39 20.61
C VAL A 313 -14.15 -3.29 21.76
N THR A 314 -15.11 -3.97 22.39
CA THR A 314 -14.86 -4.91 23.49
C THR A 314 -15.01 -6.34 22.96
N PRO A 315 -13.89 -7.08 22.78
CA PRO A 315 -13.93 -8.45 22.28
C PRO A 315 -14.49 -9.45 23.30
N PRO A 316 -14.93 -10.63 22.85
CA PRO A 316 -15.11 -11.80 23.71
C PRO A 316 -13.80 -12.18 24.40
N LYS A 317 -13.84 -12.51 25.69
CA LYS A 317 -12.64 -12.78 26.50
C LYS A 317 -11.79 -13.93 25.98
N ASP A 318 -12.42 -14.95 25.40
CA ASP A 318 -11.77 -16.13 24.83
C ASP A 318 -11.15 -15.87 23.44
N LYS A 319 -11.39 -14.69 22.86
CA LYS A 319 -10.84 -14.25 21.57
C LYS A 319 -9.83 -13.12 21.69
N GLN A 320 -9.81 -12.45 22.84
CA GLN A 320 -8.88 -11.38 23.13
C GLN A 320 -7.46 -11.94 23.31
N GLY A 321 -6.47 -11.21 22.80
CA GLY A 321 -5.07 -11.55 23.02
C GLY A 321 -4.65 -11.39 24.49
N PRO A 322 -3.49 -11.95 24.88
CA PRO A 322 -3.02 -12.00 26.26
C PRO A 322 -2.58 -10.64 26.81
N ASN A 323 -2.40 -9.64 25.96
CA ASN A 323 -1.95 -8.30 26.35
C ASN A 323 -2.50 -7.23 25.39
N SER A 324 -2.36 -5.97 25.80
CA SER A 324 -2.82 -4.80 25.04
C SER A 324 -2.14 -4.62 23.69
N PHE A 325 -0.96 -5.21 23.47
CA PHE A 325 -0.29 -5.14 22.17
C PHE A 325 -0.99 -6.04 21.14
N CYS A 326 -1.55 -7.18 21.56
CA CYS A 326 -2.37 -8.02 20.68
C CYS A 326 -3.65 -7.32 20.21
N ASP A 327 -4.26 -6.51 21.09
CA ASP A 327 -5.42 -5.69 20.73
C ASP A 327 -5.10 -4.68 19.60
N HIS A 328 -3.82 -4.38 19.36
CA HIS A 328 -3.39 -3.46 18.31
C HIS A 328 -3.60 -4.02 16.90
N PHE A 329 -3.41 -5.33 16.71
CA PHE A 329 -3.32 -5.96 15.37
C PHE A 329 -4.38 -7.04 15.10
N LEU A 330 -5.13 -7.49 16.11
CA LEU A 330 -6.22 -8.43 15.92
C LEU A 330 -7.47 -7.73 15.38
N ASN A 331 -8.34 -8.48 14.71
CA ASN A 331 -9.62 -7.99 14.20
C ASN A 331 -10.77 -8.57 15.03
N TYR A 332 -11.24 -7.80 16.02
CA TYR A 332 -12.33 -8.25 16.88
C TYR A 332 -13.73 -8.00 16.31
N ALA A 333 -13.87 -7.27 15.19
CA ALA A 333 -15.18 -6.96 14.64
C ALA A 333 -15.91 -8.20 14.09
N GLY A 334 -15.21 -9.32 13.91
CA GLY A 334 -15.76 -10.53 13.30
C GLY A 334 -16.58 -11.43 14.21
N PHE A 335 -16.66 -11.16 15.51
CA PHE A 335 -17.38 -12.04 16.44
C PHE A 335 -18.77 -11.55 16.76
N ALA A 336 -19.73 -12.49 16.83
CA ALA A 336 -21.11 -12.18 17.16
C ALA A 336 -21.24 -11.48 18.53
N ASP A 337 -20.38 -11.83 19.47
CA ASP A 337 -20.42 -11.34 20.86
C ASP A 337 -19.56 -10.10 21.11
N THR A 338 -18.93 -9.54 20.07
CA THR A 338 -18.21 -8.27 20.21
C THR A 338 -19.19 -7.13 20.48
N ILE A 339 -18.88 -6.32 21.49
CA ILE A 339 -19.67 -5.14 21.87
C ILE A 339 -19.02 -3.89 21.30
N PHE A 340 -19.81 -3.06 20.62
CA PHE A 340 -19.40 -1.81 20.01
C PHE A 340 -20.08 -0.65 20.76
N THR A 341 -19.30 0.10 21.53
CA THR A 341 -19.80 1.23 22.33
C THR A 341 -19.33 2.54 21.71
N TYR A 342 -20.29 3.38 21.29
CA TYR A 342 -19.97 4.72 20.81
C TYR A 342 -19.66 5.65 21.99
N ILE A 343 -18.57 6.41 21.86
CA ILE A 343 -18.07 7.35 22.86
C ILE A 343 -18.09 8.75 22.27
N GLU A 344 -18.49 9.74 23.07
CA GLU A 344 -18.35 11.16 22.69
C GLU A 344 -16.88 11.54 22.55
N ALA A 345 -16.52 12.09 21.40
CA ALA A 345 -15.17 12.57 21.11
C ALA A 345 -14.68 13.60 22.13
N GLU A 346 -15.52 14.57 22.51
CA GLU A 346 -15.18 15.61 23.50
C GLU A 346 -14.83 15.02 24.87
N LEU A 347 -15.66 14.10 25.37
CA LEU A 347 -15.42 13.40 26.63
C LEU A 347 -14.13 12.57 26.59
N ASP A 348 -13.90 11.82 25.50
CA ASP A 348 -12.68 11.02 25.32
C ASP A 348 -11.44 11.91 25.18
N ASN A 349 -11.54 13.06 24.53
CA ASN A 349 -10.46 14.05 24.43
C ASN A 349 -10.11 14.65 25.80
N ALA A 350 -11.12 15.05 26.58
CA ALA A 350 -10.94 15.63 27.91
C ALA A 350 -10.19 14.69 28.86
N LYS A 351 -10.52 13.39 28.86
CA LYS A 351 -9.86 12.35 29.67
C LYS A 351 -8.37 12.19 29.36
N ARG A 352 -7.91 12.59 28.16
CA ARG A 352 -6.56 12.33 27.65
C ARG A 352 -5.66 13.56 27.63
N LYS A 353 -6.19 14.74 27.99
CA LYS A 353 -5.50 16.03 27.87
C LYS A 353 -4.10 16.04 28.51
N ALA A 354 -3.99 15.60 29.77
CA ALA A 354 -2.71 15.57 30.49
C ALA A 354 -1.70 14.59 29.85
N ARG A 355 -2.16 13.37 29.51
CA ARG A 355 -1.33 12.36 28.82
C ARG A 355 -0.85 12.85 27.47
N ASN A 356 -1.73 13.48 26.70
CA ASN A 356 -1.40 14.03 25.38
C ASN A 356 -0.32 15.10 25.50
N PHE A 357 -0.44 16.03 26.45
CA PHE A 357 0.59 17.06 26.63
C PHE A 357 1.95 16.46 27.02
N TRP A 358 2.00 15.63 28.08
CA TRP A 358 3.26 15.14 28.62
C TRP A 358 3.93 14.06 27.75
N LEU A 359 3.17 13.08 27.27
CA LEU A 359 3.74 11.94 26.53
C LEU A 359 3.68 12.16 25.02
N TYR A 360 2.51 12.50 24.48
CA TYR A 360 2.32 12.59 23.03
C TYR A 360 2.98 13.83 22.41
N THR A 361 3.00 14.95 23.13
CA THR A 361 3.67 16.17 22.68
C THR A 361 5.10 16.20 23.18
N LEU A 362 5.35 16.31 24.49
CA LEU A 362 6.72 16.52 25.01
C LEU A 362 7.61 15.27 24.93
N GLY A 363 7.18 14.15 25.51
CA GLY A 363 7.98 12.91 25.57
C GLY A 363 8.36 12.40 24.19
N ARG A 364 7.38 12.33 23.27
CA ARG A 364 7.61 11.97 21.87
C ARG A 364 8.61 12.91 21.17
N SER A 365 8.51 14.22 21.39
CA SER A 365 9.45 15.20 20.84
C SER A 365 10.87 15.01 21.37
N LEU A 366 11.01 14.67 22.65
CA LEU A 366 12.30 14.39 23.28
C LEU A 366 12.96 13.16 22.66
N VAL A 367 12.23 12.05 22.54
CA VAL A 367 12.72 10.82 21.92
C VAL A 367 13.15 11.07 20.48
N TYR A 368 12.34 11.78 19.70
CA TYR A 368 12.66 12.11 18.32
C TYR A 368 13.92 12.97 18.21
N SER A 369 14.01 14.03 19.01
CA SER A 369 15.12 14.99 18.92
C SER A 369 16.45 14.38 19.38
N LEU A 370 16.43 13.55 20.43
CA LEU A 370 17.65 12.95 20.99
C LEU A 370 18.15 11.72 20.22
N PHE A 371 17.24 10.90 19.67
CA PHE A 371 17.61 9.61 19.09
C PHE A 371 17.36 9.55 17.58
N LEU A 372 16.12 9.80 17.13
CA LEU A 372 15.73 9.51 15.75
C LEU A 372 16.21 10.55 14.75
N LEU A 373 16.19 11.83 15.13
CA LEU A 373 16.69 12.92 14.30
C LEU A 373 18.20 12.77 13.99
N PRO A 374 19.10 12.63 14.98
CA PRO A 374 20.52 12.43 14.69
C PRO A 374 20.79 11.11 13.97
N TYR A 375 20.06 10.03 14.31
CA TYR A 375 20.20 8.77 13.60
C TYR A 375 19.83 8.91 12.11
N THR A 376 18.65 9.48 11.82
CA THR A 376 18.10 9.55 10.46
C THR A 376 18.89 10.49 9.55
N TYR A 377 19.37 11.62 10.08
CA TYR A 377 19.96 12.68 9.26
C TYR A 377 21.49 12.77 9.35
N ALA A 378 22.13 12.14 10.34
CA ALA A 378 23.59 12.14 10.47
C ALA A 378 24.18 10.72 10.43
N VAL A 379 23.82 9.86 11.38
CA VAL A 379 24.46 8.53 11.53
C VAL A 379 24.18 7.67 10.31
N ARG A 380 22.91 7.53 9.92
CA ARG A 380 22.48 6.63 8.87
C ARG A 380 23.01 7.02 7.47
N PRO A 381 22.91 8.28 7.01
CA PRO A 381 23.51 8.69 5.74
C PRO A 381 25.04 8.49 5.73
N SER A 382 25.70 8.75 6.87
CA SER A 382 27.14 8.51 7.01
C SER A 382 27.45 7.01 6.87
N MET A 383 26.71 6.13 7.54
CA MET A 383 26.86 4.69 7.38
C MET A 383 26.67 4.25 5.92
N TYR A 384 25.66 4.77 5.21
CA TYR A 384 25.47 4.44 3.80
C TYR A 384 26.58 4.95 2.90
N PHE A 385 27.08 6.15 3.17
CA PHE A 385 28.24 6.68 2.47
C PHE A 385 29.47 5.78 2.71
N LEU A 386 29.72 5.39 3.96
CA LEU A 386 30.84 4.52 4.34
C LEU A 386 30.70 3.13 3.72
N ILE A 387 29.51 2.50 3.74
CA ILE A 387 29.29 1.17 3.15
C ILE A 387 29.41 1.23 1.63
N LYS A 388 28.80 2.22 0.97
CA LYS A 388 28.85 2.33 -0.49
C LYS A 388 30.26 2.63 -1.00
N ASN A 389 31.00 3.44 -0.25
CA ASN A 389 32.35 3.84 -0.59
C ASN A 389 33.36 3.16 0.32
N TRP A 390 33.09 1.93 0.81
CA TRP A 390 33.92 1.29 1.84
C TRP A 390 35.38 1.17 1.43
N MET A 391 35.61 0.94 0.13
CA MET A 391 36.93 0.91 -0.47
C MET A 391 37.68 2.26 -0.39
N ILE A 392 36.98 3.39 -0.33
CA ILE A 392 37.58 4.73 -0.14
C ILE A 392 37.55 5.14 1.34
N ALA A 393 36.49 4.77 2.04
CA ALA A 393 36.21 5.17 3.41
C ALA A 393 37.15 4.54 4.42
N ILE A 394 37.50 3.26 4.27
CA ILE A 394 38.49 2.59 5.13
C ILE A 394 39.85 3.28 5.05
N PRO A 395 40.44 3.48 3.86
CA PRO A 395 41.73 4.17 3.79
C PRO A 395 41.69 5.64 4.23
N VAL A 396 40.59 6.37 3.98
CA VAL A 396 40.44 7.76 4.49
C VAL A 396 40.33 7.78 6.02
N LEU A 397 39.65 6.79 6.61
CA LEU A 397 39.56 6.64 8.07
C LEU A 397 40.92 6.28 8.67
N GLU A 398 41.69 5.40 8.03
CA GLU A 398 43.06 5.06 8.43
C GLU A 398 44.00 6.29 8.39
N ILE A 399 43.90 7.12 7.34
CA ILE A 399 44.63 8.39 7.24
C ILE A 399 44.19 9.35 8.35
N PHE A 400 42.88 9.47 8.60
CA PHE A 400 42.34 10.36 9.63
C PHE A 400 42.78 9.94 11.04
N VAL A 401 42.65 8.65 11.39
CA VAL A 401 43.12 8.09 12.66
C VAL A 401 44.63 8.26 12.79
N GLY A 402 45.40 7.98 11.74
CA GLY A 402 46.85 8.21 11.72
C GLY A 402 47.23 9.68 11.96
N THR A 403 46.48 10.61 11.38
CA THR A 403 46.69 12.06 11.56
C THR A 403 46.33 12.51 12.98
N CYS A 404 45.23 12.00 13.54
CA CYS A 404 44.85 12.27 14.93
C CYS A 404 45.85 11.68 15.94
N LEU A 405 46.34 10.46 15.72
CA LEU A 405 47.38 9.84 16.55
C LEU A 405 48.70 10.61 16.50
N ALA A 406 49.08 11.13 15.32
CA ALA A 406 50.23 12.03 15.17
C ALA A 406 50.03 13.34 15.95
N PHE A 407 48.84 13.92 15.91
CA PHE A 407 48.51 15.17 16.61
C PHE A 407 48.51 15.01 18.14
N VAL A 408 48.10 13.85 18.66
CA VAL A 408 48.09 13.53 20.10
C VAL A 408 49.47 13.05 20.61
N GLY A 409 50.48 12.96 19.74
CA GLY A 409 51.86 12.64 20.12
C GLY A 409 52.12 11.16 20.46
N ILE A 410 51.21 10.26 20.08
CA ILE A 410 51.36 8.82 20.33
C ILE A 410 52.14 8.19 19.18
N LEU A 411 53.39 7.80 19.43
CA LEU A 411 54.27 6.96 18.59
C LEU A 411 54.29 7.31 17.07
N PRO A 412 55.24 8.14 16.60
CA PRO A 412 55.34 8.61 15.21
C PRO A 412 55.34 7.50 14.14
N ALA A 413 55.87 6.32 14.47
CA ALA A 413 55.95 5.18 13.56
C ALA A 413 54.58 4.56 13.24
N LEU A 414 53.66 4.50 14.21
CA LEU A 414 52.31 3.94 14.02
C LEU A 414 51.43 4.88 13.20
N ALA A 415 51.57 6.19 13.41
CA ALA A 415 50.90 7.21 12.60
C ALA A 415 51.36 7.16 11.13
N PHE A 416 52.66 7.04 10.89
CA PHE A 416 53.23 6.95 9.53
C PHE A 416 52.77 5.69 8.79
N LEU A 417 52.77 4.52 9.45
CA LEU A 417 52.31 3.26 8.86
C LEU A 417 50.82 3.29 8.50
N SER A 418 49.99 3.94 9.32
CA SER A 418 48.55 4.09 9.06
C SER A 418 48.27 5.01 7.86
N ILE A 419 48.99 6.13 7.76
CA ILE A 419 48.86 7.07 6.62
C ILE A 419 49.37 6.44 5.32
N ALA A 420 50.52 5.77 5.37
CA ALA A 420 51.10 5.09 4.19
C ALA A 420 50.23 3.92 3.71
N GLY A 421 49.68 3.13 4.64
CA GLY A 421 48.74 2.04 4.35
C GLY A 421 47.47 2.53 3.66
N GLY A 422 46.84 3.58 4.20
CA GLY A 422 45.63 4.16 3.62
C GLY A 422 45.84 4.76 2.22
N LEU A 423 46.99 5.41 1.98
CA LEU A 423 47.34 5.92 0.64
C LEU A 423 47.56 4.78 -0.37
N PHE A 424 48.21 3.69 0.05
CA PHE A 424 48.47 2.53 -0.80
C PHE A 424 47.20 1.76 -1.16
N ALA A 425 46.31 1.53 -0.18
CA ALA A 425 45.00 0.90 -0.40
C ALA A 425 44.12 1.75 -1.34
N SER A 426 44.12 3.08 -1.17
CA SER A 426 43.41 4.01 -2.07
C SER A 426 43.89 3.91 -3.52
N ALA A 427 45.20 3.80 -3.74
CA ALA A 427 45.80 3.69 -5.07
C ALA A 427 45.44 2.35 -5.76
N LEU A 428 45.44 1.23 -5.02
CA LEU A 428 45.05 -0.09 -5.53
C LEU A 428 43.56 -0.13 -5.93
N ILE A 429 42.70 0.47 -5.10
CA ILE A 429 41.25 0.52 -5.35
C ILE A 429 40.93 1.38 -6.57
N PHE A 430 41.67 2.48 -6.77
CA PHE A 430 41.53 3.32 -7.96
C PHE A 430 41.92 2.55 -9.25
N PHE A 431 42.93 1.67 -9.17
CA PHE A 431 43.40 0.85 -10.29
C PHE A 431 42.43 -0.29 -10.66
N TYR A 432 41.87 -0.98 -9.67
CA TYR A 432 40.94 -2.10 -9.89
C TYR A 432 39.49 -1.64 -10.17
N GLY A 433 39.00 -0.58 -9.50
CA GLY A 433 37.63 -0.09 -9.65
C GLY A 433 37.31 0.53 -11.02
N PHE A 434 38.33 0.88 -11.81
CA PHE A 434 38.16 1.35 -13.19
C PHE A 434 38.21 0.22 -14.23
N SER A 435 38.77 -0.95 -13.91
CA SER A 435 38.87 -2.07 -14.86
C SER A 435 37.57 -2.89 -14.95
N ASP A 436 36.73 -2.88 -13.91
CA ASP A 436 35.55 -3.77 -13.82
C ASP A 436 34.23 -3.16 -14.35
N LYS A 437 34.28 -1.95 -14.94
CA LYS A 437 33.09 -1.25 -15.47
C LYS A 437 32.72 -1.58 -16.92
N LYS A 438 33.21 -2.70 -17.47
CA LYS A 438 32.86 -3.18 -18.82
C LYS A 438 32.33 -4.62 -18.79
N SER A 439 31.22 -4.82 -18.11
CA SER A 439 30.33 -5.97 -18.37
C SER A 439 28.94 -5.43 -18.72
N SER A 440 28.79 -4.94 -19.95
CA SER A 440 27.48 -4.66 -20.54
C SER A 440 26.83 -5.99 -20.92
N LYS A 441 26.12 -6.63 -19.98
CA LYS A 441 25.07 -7.56 -20.39
C LYS A 441 23.98 -6.73 -21.09
N ALA A 442 23.57 -7.15 -22.28
CA ALA A 442 22.43 -6.55 -22.97
C ALA A 442 21.21 -6.69 -22.05
N SER A 443 20.74 -5.59 -21.45
CA SER A 443 19.54 -5.63 -20.62
C SER A 443 18.33 -5.85 -21.53
N SER A 444 17.37 -6.64 -21.06
CA SER A 444 16.09 -6.76 -21.76
C SER A 444 15.39 -5.39 -21.81
N VAL A 445 14.52 -5.18 -22.81
CA VAL A 445 13.68 -3.95 -22.90
C VAL A 445 12.84 -3.76 -21.63
N GLN A 446 12.48 -4.85 -20.94
CA GLN A 446 11.75 -4.81 -19.67
C GLN A 446 12.61 -4.25 -18.53
N GLU A 447 13.86 -4.70 -18.40
CA GLU A 447 14.81 -4.19 -17.40
C GLU A 447 15.10 -2.69 -17.60
N GLU A 448 15.27 -2.25 -18.86
CA GLU A 448 15.46 -0.84 -19.18
C GLU A 448 14.24 0.01 -18.77
N LEU A 449 13.01 -0.50 -18.99
CA LEU A 449 11.79 0.17 -18.55
C LEU A 449 11.63 0.17 -17.02
N ILE A 450 11.97 -0.93 -16.34
CA ILE A 450 11.96 -1.01 -14.87
C ILE A 450 12.92 0.02 -14.28
N GLU A 451 14.13 0.13 -14.84
CA GLU A 451 15.13 1.10 -14.42
C GLU A 451 14.66 2.54 -14.69
N LYS A 452 14.08 2.79 -15.87
CA LYS A 452 13.53 4.09 -16.26
C LYS A 452 12.41 4.55 -15.32
N GLU A 453 11.47 3.67 -14.99
CA GLU A 453 10.35 3.97 -14.07
C GLU A 453 10.76 3.90 -12.58
N LYS A 454 11.98 3.46 -12.28
CA LYS A 454 12.54 3.37 -10.91
C LYS A 454 11.61 2.64 -9.94
N LEU A 455 11.03 1.53 -10.39
CA LEU A 455 10.10 0.73 -9.58
C LEU A 455 10.77 0.24 -8.28
N ALA A 456 9.97 0.04 -7.24
CA ALA A 456 10.48 -0.54 -6.00
C ALA A 456 10.76 -2.01 -6.21
N GLN A 457 11.77 -2.55 -5.53
CA GLN A 457 12.10 -3.98 -5.64
C GLN A 457 10.88 -4.84 -5.29
N MET A 458 10.08 -4.44 -4.30
CA MET A 458 8.84 -5.15 -3.94
C MET A 458 7.73 -5.12 -5.01
N HIS A 459 7.79 -4.17 -5.96
CA HIS A 459 6.84 -4.05 -7.08
C HIS A 459 7.50 -4.39 -8.41
N ASN A 460 8.61 -5.15 -8.37
CA ASN A 460 9.27 -5.62 -9.58
C ASN A 460 8.36 -6.64 -10.28
N PRO A 461 8.03 -6.45 -11.58
CA PRO A 461 7.17 -7.37 -12.32
C PRO A 461 7.72 -8.79 -12.43
N LEU A 462 9.02 -8.99 -12.23
CA LEU A 462 9.70 -10.29 -12.28
C LEU A 462 9.49 -11.13 -11.01
N LEU A 463 8.93 -10.57 -9.94
CA LEU A 463 8.57 -11.35 -8.76
C LEU A 463 7.46 -12.36 -9.09
N SER A 464 7.45 -13.48 -8.37
CA SER A 464 6.41 -14.51 -8.48
C SER A 464 5.03 -13.93 -8.18
N ARG A 465 4.05 -14.35 -8.98
CA ARG A 465 2.65 -13.93 -8.88
C ARG A 465 1.78 -15.14 -8.58
N ASN A 466 0.67 -14.92 -7.88
CA ASN A 466 -0.37 -15.92 -7.72
C ASN A 466 -1.07 -16.17 -9.07
N PRO A 467 -1.04 -17.39 -9.64
CA PRO A 467 -1.54 -17.63 -11.00
C PRO A 467 -3.00 -17.23 -11.25
N THR A 468 -3.89 -17.42 -10.26
CA THR A 468 -5.31 -17.09 -10.37
C THR A 468 -5.61 -15.59 -10.23
N MET A 469 -4.66 -14.84 -9.66
CA MET A 469 -4.74 -13.40 -9.42
C MET A 469 -3.97 -12.60 -10.46
N ASP A 470 -3.02 -13.20 -11.19
CA ASP A 470 -2.23 -12.51 -12.21
C ASP A 470 -3.11 -11.94 -13.34
N ILE A 471 -3.14 -10.60 -13.43
CA ILE A 471 -3.98 -9.88 -14.40
C ILE A 471 -3.44 -9.95 -15.83
N TYR A 472 -2.21 -10.44 -16.02
CA TYR A 472 -1.57 -10.60 -17.33
C TYR A 472 -1.67 -12.03 -17.88
N HIS A 473 -2.05 -13.01 -17.06
CA HIS A 473 -2.13 -14.41 -17.48
C HIS A 473 -3.28 -14.63 -18.48
N ASP A 474 -3.01 -15.32 -19.59
CA ASP A 474 -3.99 -15.52 -20.66
C ASP A 474 -5.17 -16.42 -20.26
N ASP A 475 -4.95 -17.35 -19.31
CA ASP A 475 -6.01 -18.18 -18.72
C ASP A 475 -6.99 -17.37 -17.86
N ASN A 476 -6.58 -16.19 -17.40
CA ASN A 476 -7.42 -15.24 -16.67
C ASN A 476 -8.12 -14.23 -17.59
N ALA A 477 -8.10 -14.45 -18.92
CA ALA A 477 -8.76 -13.57 -19.86
C ALA A 477 -10.28 -13.51 -19.63
N VAL A 478 -10.82 -12.32 -19.83
CA VAL A 478 -12.23 -11.98 -19.65
C VAL A 478 -12.83 -11.51 -20.96
N HIS A 479 -14.15 -11.57 -21.04
CA HIS A 479 -14.92 -10.90 -22.10
C HIS A 479 -15.40 -9.55 -21.59
N ILE A 480 -15.14 -8.50 -22.37
CA ILE A 480 -15.71 -7.18 -22.15
C ILE A 480 -16.44 -6.74 -23.41
N ASP A 481 -17.57 -6.08 -23.25
CA ASP A 481 -18.31 -5.50 -24.37
C ASP A 481 -17.82 -4.07 -24.61
N LEU A 482 -17.40 -3.81 -25.84
CA LEU A 482 -17.01 -2.49 -26.29
C LEU A 482 -17.84 -2.11 -27.51
N THR A 483 -18.36 -0.89 -27.55
CA THR A 483 -19.00 -0.39 -28.77
C THR A 483 -17.95 -0.14 -29.85
N TYR A 484 -18.34 -0.18 -31.13
CA TYR A 484 -17.44 0.23 -32.21
C TYR A 484 -16.87 1.63 -32.00
N GLN A 485 -17.64 2.58 -31.46
CA GLN A 485 -17.13 3.90 -31.10
C GLN A 485 -16.00 3.81 -30.07
N GLN A 486 -16.15 3.02 -29.01
CA GLN A 486 -15.11 2.82 -28.01
C GLN A 486 -13.87 2.14 -28.61
N ILE A 487 -14.05 1.16 -29.49
CA ILE A 487 -12.97 0.48 -30.21
C ILE A 487 -12.22 1.49 -31.09
N HIS A 488 -12.94 2.31 -31.84
CA HIS A 488 -12.39 3.37 -32.68
C HIS A 488 -11.56 4.34 -31.82
N THR A 489 -12.16 4.92 -30.78
CA THR A 489 -11.48 5.87 -29.88
C THR A 489 -10.21 5.25 -29.29
N TYR A 490 -10.31 4.03 -28.75
CA TYR A 490 -9.18 3.34 -28.15
C TYR A 490 -8.04 3.13 -29.14
N TYR A 491 -8.33 2.57 -30.33
CA TYR A 491 -7.29 2.31 -31.30
C TYR A 491 -6.77 3.57 -31.98
N HIS A 492 -7.59 4.60 -32.16
CA HIS A 492 -7.16 5.90 -32.69
C HIS A 492 -6.09 6.50 -31.79
N VAL A 493 -6.36 6.66 -30.49
CA VAL A 493 -5.38 7.25 -29.58
C VAL A 493 -4.16 6.32 -29.37
N MET A 494 -4.38 5.02 -29.23
CA MET A 494 -3.25 4.11 -28.96
C MET A 494 -2.38 3.83 -30.18
N ARG A 495 -2.93 3.82 -31.40
CA ARG A 495 -2.14 3.58 -32.62
C ARG A 495 -1.56 4.87 -33.15
N CYS A 496 -2.38 5.91 -33.32
CA CYS A 496 -1.97 7.13 -34.00
C CYS A 496 -1.22 8.07 -33.05
N LEU A 497 -1.72 8.28 -31.82
CA LEU A 497 -1.13 9.25 -30.90
C LEU A 497 0.05 8.68 -30.08
N VAL A 498 -0.11 7.49 -29.50
CA VAL A 498 0.91 6.89 -28.62
C VAL A 498 1.96 6.09 -29.39
N LYS A 499 1.58 5.39 -30.46
CA LYS A 499 2.48 4.49 -31.21
C LYS A 499 2.91 5.03 -32.57
N GLU A 500 2.35 6.16 -32.99
CA GLU A 500 2.68 6.84 -34.25
C GLU A 500 2.55 5.90 -35.47
N LYS A 501 1.47 5.10 -35.49
CA LYS A 501 1.10 4.17 -36.57
C LYS A 501 -0.17 4.64 -37.26
N GLN A 502 -0.31 4.27 -38.53
CA GLN A 502 -1.57 4.43 -39.26
C GLN A 502 -2.74 3.76 -38.53
N PHE A 503 -3.92 4.37 -38.57
CA PHE A 503 -5.12 3.84 -37.93
C PHE A 503 -5.42 2.44 -38.47
N LEU A 504 -5.59 2.31 -39.79
CA LEU A 504 -5.70 1.03 -40.47
C LEU A 504 -4.32 0.36 -40.61
N PRO A 505 -4.16 -0.92 -40.24
CA PRO A 505 -2.92 -1.66 -40.47
C PRO A 505 -2.79 -2.07 -41.95
N ASP A 506 -1.56 -2.07 -42.47
CA ASP A 506 -1.28 -2.47 -43.87
C ASP A 506 -1.52 -3.97 -44.10
N ALA A 507 -1.20 -4.80 -43.11
CA ALA A 507 -1.32 -6.24 -43.20
C ALA A 507 -2.64 -6.75 -42.61
N GLU A 508 -3.31 -7.63 -43.36
CA GLU A 508 -4.48 -8.34 -42.88
C GLU A 508 -4.06 -9.46 -41.91
N LYS A 509 -4.16 -9.16 -40.62
CA LYS A 509 -3.86 -10.10 -39.53
C LYS A 509 -5.13 -10.39 -38.75
N LYS A 510 -5.32 -11.66 -38.36
CA LYS A 510 -6.40 -12.06 -37.44
C LYS A 510 -6.39 -11.17 -36.19
N CYS A 511 -7.56 -10.71 -35.78
CA CYS A 511 -7.69 -9.95 -34.55
C CYS A 511 -7.34 -10.86 -33.36
N LYS A 512 -6.56 -10.34 -32.41
CA LYS A 512 -6.20 -11.09 -31.19
C LYS A 512 -7.33 -11.14 -30.15
N HIS A 513 -8.36 -10.31 -30.32
CA HIS A 513 -9.38 -10.05 -29.28
C HIS A 513 -10.79 -10.39 -29.72
N VAL A 514 -11.03 -10.51 -31.02
CA VAL A 514 -12.33 -10.85 -31.61
C VAL A 514 -12.10 -12.01 -32.56
N ASN A 515 -12.86 -13.07 -32.40
CA ASN A 515 -12.73 -14.26 -33.24
C ASN A 515 -13.19 -13.96 -34.66
N GLU A 516 -12.61 -14.68 -35.62
CA GLU A 516 -13.06 -14.75 -37.03
C GLU A 516 -12.99 -13.46 -37.86
N ILE A 517 -12.63 -12.31 -37.28
CA ILE A 517 -12.42 -11.06 -38.01
C ILE A 517 -10.95 -10.64 -38.05
N SER A 518 -10.56 -9.97 -39.14
CA SER A 518 -9.23 -9.36 -39.22
C SER A 518 -9.21 -8.05 -38.42
N LYS A 519 -8.05 -7.68 -37.89
CA LYS A 519 -7.90 -6.39 -37.19
C LYS A 519 -8.21 -5.20 -38.11
N LYS A 520 -7.92 -5.34 -39.41
CA LYS A 520 -8.20 -4.30 -40.41
C LYS A 520 -9.71 -4.11 -40.56
N MET A 521 -10.44 -5.20 -40.78
CA MET A 521 -11.90 -5.20 -40.88
C MET A 521 -12.56 -4.62 -39.61
N LEU A 522 -12.11 -5.03 -38.42
CA LEU A 522 -12.63 -4.48 -37.17
C LEU A 522 -12.49 -2.95 -37.09
N LEU A 523 -11.36 -2.41 -37.55
CA LEU A 523 -11.10 -0.97 -37.51
C LEU A 523 -11.88 -0.22 -38.58
N GLU A 524 -12.06 -0.81 -39.76
CA GLU A 524 -12.94 -0.27 -40.81
C GLU A 524 -14.39 -0.19 -40.33
N GLU A 525 -14.91 -1.25 -39.72
CA GLU A 525 -16.25 -1.24 -39.14
C GLU A 525 -16.38 -0.25 -37.98
N SER A 526 -15.31 -0.06 -37.20
CA SER A 526 -15.34 0.92 -36.11
C SER A 526 -15.38 2.37 -36.59
N SER A 527 -15.01 2.62 -37.84
CA SER A 527 -15.11 3.94 -38.49
C SER A 527 -16.49 4.21 -39.09
N ASP A 528 -17.37 3.21 -39.16
CA ASP A 528 -18.73 3.36 -39.66
C ASP A 528 -19.63 3.98 -38.58
N SER A 529 -20.07 5.22 -38.80
CA SER A 529 -20.94 5.94 -37.87
C SER A 529 -22.29 5.26 -37.66
N GLN A 530 -22.78 4.47 -38.63
CA GLN A 530 -24.03 3.72 -38.49
C GLN A 530 -23.90 2.54 -37.52
N LYS A 531 -22.67 2.07 -37.28
CA LYS A 531 -22.37 0.97 -36.36
C LYS A 531 -21.88 1.43 -34.99
N ALA A 532 -21.78 2.74 -34.73
CA ALA A 532 -21.10 3.30 -33.57
C ALA A 532 -21.49 2.66 -32.23
N ASP A 533 -22.78 2.38 -32.03
CA ASP A 533 -23.34 1.85 -30.78
C ASP A 533 -23.38 0.31 -30.72
N VAL A 534 -23.03 -0.39 -31.80
CA VAL A 534 -23.03 -1.86 -31.81
C VAL A 534 -21.91 -2.37 -30.91
N ALA A 535 -22.29 -3.21 -29.93
CA ALA A 535 -21.38 -3.82 -28.99
C ALA A 535 -20.67 -5.04 -29.61
N VAL A 536 -19.36 -5.12 -29.40
CA VAL A 536 -18.51 -6.21 -29.86
C VAL A 536 -17.83 -6.85 -28.64
N PRO A 537 -17.96 -8.18 -28.47
CA PRO A 537 -17.30 -8.89 -27.38
C PRO A 537 -15.79 -8.96 -27.63
N PHE A 538 -15.00 -8.51 -26.65
CA PHE A 538 -13.54 -8.52 -26.68
C PHE A 538 -12.99 -9.50 -25.64
N ARG A 539 -12.27 -10.53 -26.09
CA ARG A 539 -11.48 -11.41 -25.21
C ARG A 539 -10.11 -10.79 -24.93
N VAL A 540 -9.88 -10.38 -23.70
CA VAL A 540 -8.66 -9.70 -23.27
C VAL A 540 -8.24 -10.11 -21.86
N THR A 541 -6.95 -10.01 -21.53
CA THR A 541 -6.50 -10.15 -20.13
C THR A 541 -7.09 -9.05 -19.26
N ARG A 542 -7.18 -9.27 -17.93
CA ARG A 542 -7.71 -8.27 -16.98
C ARG A 542 -6.90 -6.96 -17.03
N ALA A 543 -5.57 -7.05 -17.15
CA ALA A 543 -4.70 -5.90 -17.32
C ALA A 543 -5.04 -5.09 -18.58
N LYS A 544 -5.36 -5.78 -19.68
CA LYS A 544 -5.73 -5.15 -20.94
C LYS A 544 -7.12 -4.51 -20.86
N ALA A 545 -8.08 -5.16 -20.20
CA ALA A 545 -9.40 -4.58 -19.94
C ALA A 545 -9.29 -3.27 -19.13
N ALA A 546 -8.52 -3.29 -18.04
CA ALA A 546 -8.26 -2.11 -17.22
C ALA A 546 -7.59 -0.99 -18.03
N HIS A 547 -6.56 -1.32 -18.82
CA HIS A 547 -5.89 -0.35 -19.69
C HIS A 547 -6.85 0.28 -20.71
N ILE A 548 -7.72 -0.50 -21.37
CA ILE A 548 -8.72 0.03 -22.31
C ILE A 548 -9.65 1.01 -21.60
N ARG A 549 -10.20 0.64 -20.43
CA ARG A 549 -11.12 1.50 -19.66
C ARG A 549 -10.45 2.79 -19.20
N HIS A 550 -9.21 2.74 -18.73
CA HIS A 550 -8.44 3.92 -18.33
C HIS A 550 -8.14 4.84 -19.52
N THR A 551 -7.75 4.26 -20.67
CA THR A 551 -7.56 5.04 -21.92
C THR A 551 -8.85 5.79 -22.29
N LEU A 552 -9.99 5.09 -22.33
CA LEU A 552 -11.27 5.69 -22.69
C LEU A 552 -11.69 6.79 -21.70
N THR A 553 -11.50 6.55 -20.40
CA THR A 553 -11.79 7.54 -19.34
C THR A 553 -10.91 8.78 -19.45
N LEU A 554 -9.62 8.62 -19.78
CA LEU A 554 -8.72 9.75 -20.01
C LEU A 554 -9.15 10.60 -21.20
N VAL A 555 -9.57 9.95 -22.30
CA VAL A 555 -10.08 10.63 -23.49
C VAL A 555 -11.36 11.39 -23.19
N GLU A 556 -12.31 10.76 -22.50
CA GLU A 556 -13.56 11.39 -22.07
C GLU A 556 -13.32 12.62 -21.19
N ARG A 557 -12.36 12.53 -20.25
CA ARG A 557 -12.07 13.61 -19.29
C ARG A 557 -11.29 14.77 -19.90
N LEU A 558 -10.32 14.49 -20.77
CA LEU A 558 -9.40 15.50 -21.28
C LEU A 558 -9.79 16.03 -22.66
N GLY A 559 -10.45 15.21 -23.48
CA GLY A 559 -10.64 15.44 -24.91
C GLY A 559 -9.42 14.99 -25.74
N ILE A 560 -9.65 14.58 -26.99
CA ILE A 560 -8.60 14.06 -27.90
C ILE A 560 -7.54 15.13 -28.24
N GLU A 561 -7.95 16.40 -28.33
CA GLU A 561 -7.09 17.52 -28.72
C GLU A 561 -6.23 18.07 -27.56
N ASN A 562 -6.41 17.55 -26.34
CA ASN A 562 -5.74 18.06 -25.16
C ASN A 562 -4.25 17.71 -25.17
N ALA A 563 -3.38 18.72 -25.03
CA ALA A 563 -1.93 18.52 -24.99
C ALA A 563 -1.45 17.56 -23.88
N ASN A 564 -2.20 17.44 -22.78
CA ASN A 564 -1.88 16.53 -21.69
C ASN A 564 -2.36 15.10 -21.94
N LEU A 565 -3.13 14.82 -22.99
CA LEU A 565 -3.64 13.46 -23.25
C LEU A 565 -2.50 12.51 -23.60
N LYS A 566 -1.62 12.86 -24.56
CA LYS A 566 -0.51 11.99 -25.00
C LYS A 566 0.40 11.57 -23.83
N PRO A 567 0.94 12.49 -23.01
CA PRO A 567 1.79 12.11 -21.87
C PRO A 567 1.09 11.19 -20.85
N ASN A 568 -0.21 11.40 -20.58
CA ASN A 568 -0.97 10.55 -19.66
C ASN A 568 -1.21 9.15 -20.24
N LEU A 569 -1.48 9.06 -21.54
CA LEU A 569 -1.65 7.78 -22.23
C LEU A 569 -0.33 7.01 -22.36
N GLU A 570 0.78 7.69 -22.62
CA GLU A 570 2.12 7.09 -22.63
C GLU A 570 2.49 6.51 -21.27
N LYS A 571 2.22 7.25 -20.19
CA LYS A 571 2.42 6.77 -18.82
C LYS A 571 1.56 5.53 -18.53
N CYS A 572 0.25 5.57 -18.83
CA CYS A 572 -0.64 4.42 -18.65
C CYS A 572 -0.19 3.21 -19.48
N TYR A 573 0.30 3.45 -20.70
CA TYR A 573 0.79 2.39 -21.57
C TYR A 573 2.10 1.79 -21.06
N ALA A 574 3.02 2.61 -20.54
CA ALA A 574 4.25 2.14 -19.93
C ALA A 574 3.96 1.26 -18.70
N GLU A 575 3.07 1.70 -17.80
CA GLU A 575 2.62 0.91 -16.63
C GLU A 575 2.06 -0.45 -17.05
N TYR A 576 1.19 -0.47 -18.07
CA TYR A 576 0.65 -1.72 -18.61
C TYR A 576 1.72 -2.60 -19.26
N TYR A 577 2.66 -2.01 -20.00
CA TYR A 577 3.66 -2.76 -20.74
C TYR A 577 4.68 -3.43 -19.81
N ILE A 578 5.08 -2.77 -18.73
CA ILE A 578 6.08 -3.28 -17.77
C ILE A 578 5.61 -4.58 -17.07
N GLY A 579 4.32 -4.69 -16.77
CA GLY A 579 3.76 -5.87 -16.12
C GLY A 579 3.66 -7.11 -17.02
N LYS A 580 3.83 -6.95 -18.33
CA LYS A 580 3.77 -8.04 -19.27
C LYS A 580 5.08 -8.84 -19.20
N HIS A 581 5.03 -10.05 -18.67
CA HIS A 581 6.11 -11.03 -18.81
C HIS A 581 6.34 -11.26 -20.31
N MET A 582 7.56 -10.97 -20.78
CA MET A 582 7.94 -11.14 -22.19
C MET A 582 8.52 -12.51 -22.46
#